data_AF-A0A3B9FP17-F1
#
_entry.id   AF-A0A3B9FP17-F1
#
_cell.length_a   1.000
_cell.length_b   1.000
_cell.length_c   1.000
_cell.angle_alpha   90.00
_cell.angle_beta   90.00
_cell.angle_gamma   90.00
#
_symmetry.space_group_name_H-M   'P 1'
#
loop_
_entity.id
_entity.type
_entity.pdbx_description
1 polymer ?
#
loop_
_entity_poly.entity_id
_entity_poly.type
_entity_poly.pdbx_seq_one_letter_code
_entity_poly.pdbx_strand_id
1 'polypeptide(L)' 'IEVEQKASDTPLSEHPVTKEPIKRVPASPSLSLNHSTTSEKSSLSEENLDKHGFSLYHKDQSDGSYRKQSGAGPDSIQP' A
#
# COMPACT_ATOMS: atom_id res chain seq x y z
N ILE A 1 24.98 2.71 -10.02
CA ILE A 1 25.85 3.61 -9.23
C ILE A 1 24.95 4.58 -8.51
N GLU A 2 25.02 4.61 -7.19
CA GLU A 2 24.33 5.58 -6.36
C GLU A 2 25.33 6.65 -5.94
N VAL A 3 24.92 7.92 -5.99
CA VAL A 3 25.76 9.08 -5.63
C VAL A 3 25.01 9.85 -4.55
N GLU A 4 25.60 9.93 -3.36
CA GLU A 4 25.08 10.78 -2.30
C GLU A 4 25.53 12.23 -2.53
N GLN A 5 24.58 13.15 -2.60
CA GLN A 5 24.83 14.59 -2.71
C GLN A 5 24.12 15.34 -1.59
N LYS A 6 24.71 16.42 -1.10
CA LYS A 6 24.03 17.29 -0.14
C LYS A 6 22.93 18.06 -0.86
N ALA A 7 21.86 18.40 -0.14
CA ALA A 7 20.75 19.18 -0.70
C ALA A 7 21.16 20.58 -1.19
N SER A 8 22.27 21.12 -0.68
CA SER A 8 22.83 22.41 -1.07
C SER A 8 23.69 22.37 -2.32
N ASP A 9 24.09 21.18 -2.79
CA ASP A 9 25.03 21.06 -3.89
C ASP A 9 24.32 21.24 -5.24
N THR A 10 25.06 21.74 -6.23
CA THR A 10 24.55 21.89 -7.59
C THR A 10 24.25 20.51 -8.20
N PRO A 11 23.16 20.36 -8.97
CA PRO A 11 22.85 19.10 -9.64
C PRO A 11 23.97 18.63 -10.56
N LEU A 12 24.20 17.31 -10.62
CA LEU A 12 25.18 16.74 -11.54
C LEU A 12 24.74 16.96 -13.00
N SER A 13 25.65 17.49 -13.81
CA SER A 13 25.47 17.62 -15.27
C SER A 13 26.05 16.43 -16.03
N GLU A 14 27.01 15.72 -15.43
CA GLU A 14 27.76 14.63 -16.07
C GLU A 14 27.77 13.39 -15.19
N HIS A 15 27.75 12.22 -15.84
CA HIS A 15 27.82 10.95 -15.15
C HIS A 15 29.26 10.72 -14.63
N PRO A 16 29.47 10.43 -13.34
CA PRO A 16 30.80 10.45 -12.71
C PRO A 16 31.78 9.40 -13.22
N VAL A 17 31.30 8.34 -13.88
CA VAL A 17 32.14 7.27 -14.44
C VAL A 17 32.31 7.39 -15.96
N THR A 18 31.22 7.65 -16.67
CA THR A 18 31.20 7.63 -18.14
C THR A 18 31.44 9.02 -18.74
N LYS A 19 31.35 10.08 -17.94
CA LYS A 19 31.43 11.50 -18.35
C LYS A 19 30.38 11.92 -19.39
N GLU A 20 29.36 11.09 -19.57
CA GLU A 20 28.25 11.41 -20.46
C GLU A 20 27.29 12.39 -19.80
N PRO A 21 26.62 13.26 -20.57
CA PRO A 21 25.67 14.22 -20.02
C PRO A 21 24.45 13.52 -19.41
N ILE A 22 24.07 13.90 -18.20
CA ILE A 22 22.88 13.39 -17.53
C ILE A 22 21.64 13.98 -18.19
N LYS A 23 20.72 13.11 -18.64
CA LYS A 23 19.43 13.51 -19.21
C LYS A 23 18.30 13.13 -18.27
N ARG A 24 17.39 14.07 -17.98
CA ARG A 24 16.15 13.75 -17.27
C ARG A 24 15.25 12.96 -18.21
N VAL A 25 14.97 11.71 -17.85
CA VAL A 25 13.96 10.91 -18.55
C VAL A 25 12.61 11.28 -17.97
N PRO A 26 11.66 11.81 -18.77
CA PRO A 26 10.29 11.98 -18.31
C PRO A 26 9.71 10.59 -18.05
N ALA A 27 9.65 10.20 -16.78
CA ALA A 27 8.93 9.01 -16.37
C ALA A 27 7.43 9.30 -16.40
N SER A 28 6.62 8.25 -16.61
CA SER A 28 5.19 8.37 -16.35
C SER A 28 5.00 8.82 -14.89
N PRO A 29 4.11 9.78 -14.63
CA PRO A 29 3.82 10.16 -13.25
C PRO A 29 3.36 8.90 -12.52
N SER A 30 3.96 8.62 -11.37
CA SER A 30 3.41 7.64 -10.43
C SER A 30 2.12 8.25 -9.91
N LEU A 31 1.02 8.03 -10.63
CA LEU A 31 -0.31 8.45 -10.24
C LEU A 31 -0.75 7.55 -9.08
N SER A 32 -0.37 7.94 -7.87
CA SER A 32 -0.98 7.46 -6.64
C SER A 32 -2.39 8.05 -6.57
N LEU A 33 -3.33 7.48 -7.33
CA LEU A 33 -4.74 7.85 -7.20
C LEU A 33 -5.19 7.50 -5.78
N ASN A 34 -6.19 8.25 -5.28
CA ASN A 34 -6.80 8.02 -3.97
C ASN A 34 -7.34 6.58 -3.80
N HIS A 35 -7.57 5.89 -4.93
CA HIS A 35 -7.97 4.50 -5.00
C HIS A 35 -6.90 3.71 -5.75
N SER A 36 -6.20 2.84 -5.04
CA SER A 36 -5.27 1.88 -5.61
C SER A 36 -5.51 0.52 -4.96
N THR A 37 -5.33 -0.55 -5.74
CA THR A 37 -5.55 -1.92 -5.26
C THR A 37 -4.71 -2.25 -4.02
N THR A 38 -3.48 -1.73 -3.95
CA THR A 38 -2.60 -1.89 -2.79
C THR A 38 -3.14 -1.16 -1.56
N SER A 39 -3.63 0.08 -1.72
CA SER A 39 -4.18 0.87 -0.61
C SER A 39 -5.52 0.31 -0.12
N GLU A 40 -6.35 -0.21 -1.01
CA GLU A 40 -7.63 -0.84 -0.63
C GLU A 40 -7.38 -2.14 0.14
N LYS A 41 -6.43 -2.97 -0.31
CA LYS A 41 -6.03 -4.18 0.39
C LYS A 41 -5.46 -3.90 1.77
N SER A 42 -4.65 -2.86 1.93
CA SER A 42 -4.13 -2.49 3.24
C SER A 42 -5.26 -1.99 4.15
N SER A 43 -6.15 -1.12 3.65
CA SER A 43 -7.29 -0.59 4.43
C SER A 43 -8.28 -1.66 4.87
N LEU A 44 -8.49 -2.71 4.06
CA LEU A 44 -9.41 -3.81 4.33
C LEU A 44 -8.73 -5.03 4.97
N SER A 45 -7.45 -4.93 5.32
CA SER A 45 -6.75 -6.01 6.01
C SER A 45 -7.32 -6.24 7.40
N GLU A 46 -7.27 -7.49 7.86
CA GLU A 46 -7.82 -7.90 9.16
C GLU A 46 -7.23 -7.11 10.33
N GLU A 47 -5.92 -6.83 10.29
CA GLU A 47 -5.23 -6.02 11.30
C GLU A 47 -5.78 -4.58 11.36
N ASN A 48 -5.99 -3.94 10.21
CA ASN A 48 -6.55 -2.58 10.18
C ASN A 48 -8.01 -2.56 10.59
N LEU A 49 -8.80 -3.56 10.18
CA LEU A 49 -10.20 -3.66 10.59
C LEU A 49 -10.31 -3.81 12.11
N ASP A 50 -9.50 -4.68 12.72
CA ASP A 50 -9.47 -4.86 14.18
C ASP A 50 -9.01 -3.58 14.91
N LYS A 51 -7.91 -2.97 14.43
CA LYS A 51 -7.39 -1.70 14.98
C LYS A 51 -8.42 -0.58 14.96
N HIS A 52 -9.29 -0.54 13.96
CA HIS A 52 -10.35 0.47 13.83
C HIS A 52 -11.69 0.03 14.45
N GLY A 53 -11.73 -1.13 15.13
CA GLY A 53 -12.91 -1.60 15.86
C GLY A 53 -13.98 -2.26 14.99
N PHE A 54 -13.65 -2.61 13.75
CA PHE A 54 -14.54 -3.38 12.89
C PHE A 54 -14.47 -4.86 13.23
N SER A 55 -15.62 -5.54 13.12
CA SER A 55 -15.67 -7.00 13.24
C SER A 55 -15.70 -7.64 11.86
N LEU A 56 -14.79 -8.58 11.61
CA LEU A 56 -14.70 -9.32 10.36
C LEU A 56 -15.43 -10.66 10.52
N TYR A 57 -16.31 -10.98 9.56
CA TYR A 57 -17.03 -12.25 9.52
C TYR A 57 -16.82 -12.95 8.19
N HIS A 58 -16.61 -14.26 8.24
CA HIS A 58 -16.54 -15.13 7.07
C HIS A 58 -17.82 -15.93 6.92
N LYS A 59 -18.33 -15.97 5.70
CA LYS A 59 -19.50 -16.77 5.36
C LYS A 59 -19.09 -18.24 5.24
N ASP A 60 -19.71 -19.08 6.04
CA ASP A 60 -19.62 -20.52 5.91
C ASP A 60 -20.42 -20.97 4.67
N GLN A 61 -19.80 -21.81 3.85
CA GLN A 61 -20.39 -22.27 2.59
C GLN A 61 -21.44 -23.35 2.79
N SER A 62 -21.46 -24.00 3.96
CA SER A 62 -22.32 -25.14 4.24
C SER A 62 -23.71 -24.74 4.72
N ASP A 63 -23.78 -23.79 5.66
CA ASP A 63 -25.01 -23.35 6.31
C ASP A 63 -25.37 -21.89 5.98
N GLY A 64 -24.48 -21.16 5.29
CA GLY A 64 -24.67 -19.75 4.95
C GLY A 64 -24.57 -18.80 6.15
N SER A 65 -24.18 -19.31 7.32
CA SER A 65 -23.96 -18.52 8.52
C SER A 65 -22.67 -17.70 8.41
N TYR A 66 -22.58 -16.60 9.13
CA TYR A 66 -21.38 -15.79 9.18
C TYR A 66 -20.68 -16.02 10.52
N ARG A 67 -19.49 -16.61 10.46
CA ARG A 67 -18.65 -16.87 11.63
C ARG A 67 -17.67 -15.73 11.81
N LYS A 68 -17.54 -15.23 13.04
CA LYS A 68 -16.62 -14.15 13.38
C LYS A 68 -15.18 -14.63 13.26
N GLN A 69 -14.33 -13.82 12.63
CA GLN A 69 -12.89 -14.04 12.55
C GLN A 69 -12.12 -13.10 13.48
N SER A 70 -12.49 -11.81 13.51
CA SER A 70 -11.83 -10.80 14.34
C SER A 70 -12.80 -9.70 14.81
N GLY A 71 -12.41 -8.95 15.86
CA GLY A 71 -13.17 -7.85 16.47
C GLY A 71 -13.95 -8.21 17.74
N ALA A 72 -14.86 -7.32 18.16
CA ALA A 72 -15.59 -7.42 19.43
C ALA A 72 -17.05 -7.93 19.32
N GLY A 73 -17.54 -8.22 18.10
CA GLY A 73 -18.91 -8.67 17.88
C GLY A 73 -19.22 -10.10 18.38
N PRO A 74 -20.47 -10.56 18.24
CA PRO A 74 -20.88 -11.94 18.56
C PRO A 74 -20.19 -12.99 17.66
N ASP A 75 -20.07 -14.22 18.14
CA ASP A 75 -19.30 -15.27 17.44
C ASP A 75 -19.94 -15.76 16.13
N SER A 76 -21.25 -15.62 15.97
CA SER A 76 -21.98 -15.97 14.75
C SER A 76 -23.16 -15.04 14.54
N ILE A 77 -23.39 -14.64 13.28
CA ILE A 77 -24.58 -13.92 12.86
C ILE A 77 -25.29 -14.73 11.76
N GLN A 78 -26.61 -14.82 11.89
CA GLN A 78 -27.49 -15.44 10.89
C GLN A 78 -28.10 -14.33 10.02
N PRO A 79 -28.26 -14.56 8.70
CA PRO A 79 -28.91 -13.59 7.80
C PRO A 79 -30.40 -13.41 8.10
#